data_AF-A0A7J4SPP8-F1
#
_entry.id   AF-A0A7J4SPP8-F1
#
_cell.length_a   1.000
_cell.length_b   1.000
_cell.length_c   1.000
_cell.angle_alpha   90.00
_cell.angle_beta   90.00
_cell.angle_gamma   90.00
#
_symmetry.space_group_name_H-M   'P 1'
#
loop_
_entity.id
_entity.type
_entity.pdbx_description
1 polymer ?
#
loop_
_entity_poly.entity_id
_entity_poly.type
_entity_poly.pdbx_seq_one_letter_code
_entity_poly.pdbx_strand_id
1 'polypeptide(L)'
;MEHARGSDGQVISSSRIRNGTIDQSGELFVHESDFKGTRILTSEVELMLKTPFGTLHEGPESDHAIALTKALESIQSDSNIVAVGDVTVFGLLKLSCTPDIALIDGMTKRDNWPNTKLIDRSKFDIVSAARNPAGKLTPQLFETCKSAVNSLNHRLKSLIVVEGEEDLSPIVLHLLLPVDSVIIYGQPGRGVVTRVTDLETKKNCRSILKSMAIDNS
;
A
#
# COMPACT_ATOMS: atom_id res chain seq x y z
N MET A 1 -38.29 -0.38 -6.73
CA MET A 1 -37.53 -0.11 -5.49
C MET A 1 -36.34 0.73 -5.91
N GLU A 2 -36.28 1.98 -5.49
CA GLU A 2 -35.22 2.88 -5.91
C GLU A 2 -33.97 2.56 -5.08
N HIS A 3 -32.90 2.11 -5.73
CA HIS A 3 -31.65 1.80 -5.04
C HIS A 3 -30.93 3.10 -4.67
N ALA A 4 -30.44 3.21 -3.43
CA ALA A 4 -29.63 4.34 -3.00
C ALA A 4 -28.40 4.50 -3.91
N ARG A 5 -28.08 5.75 -4.27
CA ARG A 5 -26.97 6.08 -5.18
C ARG A 5 -25.87 6.80 -4.43
N GLY A 6 -24.63 6.48 -4.77
CA GLY A 6 -23.43 7.13 -4.23
C GLY A 6 -23.17 8.49 -4.87
N SER A 7 -22.11 9.16 -4.43
CA SER A 7 -21.74 10.48 -4.94
C SER A 7 -21.30 10.47 -6.41
N ASP A 8 -20.98 9.30 -6.94
CA ASP A 8 -20.69 9.06 -8.37
C ASP A 8 -21.93 8.71 -9.20
N GLY A 9 -23.14 8.76 -8.61
CA GLY A 9 -24.40 8.46 -9.27
C GLY A 9 -24.66 6.98 -9.54
N GLN A 10 -23.72 6.10 -9.18
CA GLN A 10 -23.86 4.65 -9.28
C GLN A 10 -24.55 4.07 -8.05
N VAL A 11 -25.10 2.86 -8.17
CA VAL A 11 -25.80 2.17 -7.07
C VAL A 11 -24.83 1.87 -5.92
N ILE A 12 -25.26 2.16 -4.70
CA ILE A 12 -24.57 1.69 -3.48
C ILE A 12 -24.82 0.20 -3.35
N SER A 13 -23.75 -0.59 -3.25
CA SER A 13 -23.86 -2.03 -3.07
C SER A 13 -22.77 -2.57 -2.15
N SER A 14 -23.06 -3.68 -1.46
CA SER A 14 -22.09 -4.37 -0.60
C SER A 14 -20.82 -4.76 -1.35
N SER A 15 -20.93 -5.07 -2.64
CA SER A 15 -19.76 -5.37 -3.48
C SER A 15 -18.83 -4.17 -3.60
N ARG A 16 -19.37 -2.97 -3.82
CA ARG A 16 -18.57 -1.74 -3.94
C ARG A 16 -17.92 -1.31 -2.63
N ILE A 17 -18.62 -1.53 -1.51
CA ILE A 17 -18.09 -1.30 -0.15
C ILE A 17 -16.95 -2.29 0.13
N ARG A 18 -17.18 -3.59 -0.12
CA ARG A 18 -16.15 -4.64 0.07
C ARG A 18 -14.94 -4.44 -0.84
N ASN A 19 -15.15 -4.02 -2.09
CA ASN A 19 -14.06 -3.65 -3.00
C ASN A 19 -13.36 -2.34 -2.60
N GLY A 20 -13.82 -1.67 -1.53
CA GLY A 20 -13.15 -0.50 -0.98
C GLY A 20 -13.26 0.75 -1.84
N THR A 21 -14.22 0.81 -2.77
CA THR A 21 -14.41 1.94 -3.69
C THR A 21 -15.21 3.08 -3.06
N ILE A 22 -16.22 2.73 -2.24
CA ILE A 22 -17.10 3.66 -1.52
C ILE A 22 -17.22 3.28 -0.06
N ASP A 23 -17.57 4.25 0.78
CA ASP A 23 -18.01 4.00 2.15
C ASP A 23 -19.49 3.58 2.24
N GLN A 24 -19.98 3.38 3.46
CA GLN A 24 -21.38 2.97 3.72
C GLN A 24 -22.42 4.03 3.33
N SER A 25 -22.02 5.29 3.19
CA SER A 25 -22.90 6.38 2.73
C SER A 25 -22.92 6.51 1.20
N GLY A 26 -22.02 5.82 0.50
CA GLY A 26 -21.85 5.91 -0.94
C GLY A 26 -20.82 6.96 -1.37
N GLU A 27 -20.02 7.49 -0.46
CA GLU A 27 -18.97 8.44 -0.78
C GLU A 27 -17.70 7.71 -1.25
N LEU A 28 -17.08 8.19 -2.32
CA LEU A 28 -15.85 7.61 -2.85
C LEU A 28 -14.67 7.83 -1.89
N PHE A 29 -13.83 6.81 -1.72
CA PHE A 29 -12.56 6.96 -1.02
C PHE A 29 -11.51 7.72 -1.86
N VAL A 30 -11.61 7.60 -3.18
CA VAL A 30 -10.72 8.29 -4.13
C VAL A 30 -11.54 8.88 -5.27
N HIS A 31 -11.30 10.16 -5.56
CA HIS A 31 -11.84 10.89 -6.69
C HIS A 31 -10.73 11.17 -7.69
N GLU A 32 -11.07 11.28 -8.98
CA GLU A 32 -10.08 11.56 -10.03
C GLU A 32 -9.30 12.86 -9.79
N SER A 33 -9.91 13.85 -9.14
CA SER A 33 -9.26 15.11 -8.78
C SER A 33 -8.15 14.98 -7.74
N ASP A 34 -8.13 13.90 -6.96
CA ASP A 34 -7.20 13.75 -5.84
C ASP A 34 -5.74 13.62 -6.29
N PHE A 35 -5.52 13.11 -7.51
CA PHE A 35 -4.19 12.85 -8.05
C PHE A 35 -3.95 13.55 -9.39
N LYS A 36 -4.67 14.65 -9.66
CA LYS A 36 -4.35 15.54 -10.79
C LYS A 36 -3.03 16.29 -10.64
N GLY A 37 -2.56 16.45 -9.40
CA GLY A 37 -1.29 17.06 -9.04
C GLY A 37 -0.55 16.19 -8.02
N THR A 38 0.71 16.52 -7.76
CA THR A 38 1.52 15.78 -6.80
C THR A 38 1.13 16.18 -5.38
N ARG A 39 0.86 15.20 -4.51
CA ARG A 39 0.66 15.47 -3.08
C ARG A 39 2.01 15.54 -2.38
N ILE A 40 2.19 16.54 -1.53
CA ILE A 40 3.43 16.77 -0.78
C ILE A 40 3.16 16.56 0.72
N LEU A 41 4.06 15.81 1.35
CA LEU A 41 4.09 15.60 2.79
C LEU A 41 4.20 16.94 3.53
N THR A 42 3.28 17.18 4.45
CA THR A 42 3.27 18.36 5.32
C THR A 42 3.73 17.97 6.71
N SER A 43 4.22 18.93 7.51
CA SER A 43 4.59 18.65 8.91
C SER A 43 3.41 18.16 9.75
N GLU A 44 2.18 18.54 9.41
CA GLU A 44 0.96 17.97 10.00
C GLU A 44 0.87 16.47 9.72
N VAL A 45 1.03 16.07 8.46
CA VAL A 45 0.97 14.65 8.07
C VAL A 45 2.15 13.87 8.66
N GLU A 46 3.36 14.44 8.73
CA GLU A 46 4.48 13.81 9.43
C GLU A 46 4.13 13.46 10.88
N LEU A 47 3.46 14.36 11.59
CA LEU A 47 2.99 14.11 12.96
C LEU A 47 1.94 12.99 13.00
N MET A 48 1.01 12.96 12.03
CA MET A 48 0.04 11.88 11.92
C MET A 48 0.75 10.52 11.73
N LEU A 49 1.82 10.46 10.94
CA LEU A 49 2.53 9.22 10.60
C LEU A 49 3.53 8.73 11.67
N LYS A 50 3.82 9.53 12.72
CA LYS A 50 4.79 9.13 13.78
C LYS A 50 4.38 7.90 14.58
N THR A 51 3.08 7.62 14.68
CA THR A 51 2.59 6.42 15.37
C THR A 51 2.39 5.32 14.32
N PRO A 52 3.09 4.17 14.40
CA PRO A 52 2.91 3.10 13.45
C PRO A 52 1.46 2.63 13.47
N PHE A 53 0.79 2.75 12.32
CA PHE A 53 -0.58 2.30 12.15
C PHE A 53 -0.58 0.82 11.79
N GLY A 54 -0.66 -0.04 12.81
CA GLY A 54 -0.78 -1.47 12.60
C GLY A 54 -0.28 -2.28 13.79
N THR A 55 -0.25 -3.58 13.58
CA THR A 55 0.30 -4.54 14.53
C THR A 55 1.77 -4.72 14.22
N LEU A 56 2.64 -4.35 15.17
CA LEU A 56 4.08 -4.62 15.06
C LEU A 56 4.37 -6.08 15.41
N HIS A 57 5.09 -6.74 14.52
CA HIS A 57 5.65 -8.08 14.72
C HIS A 57 7.14 -7.96 14.90
N GLU A 58 7.59 -8.20 16.14
CA GLU A 58 9.01 -8.03 16.48
C GLU A 58 9.84 -9.26 16.09
N GLY A 59 11.04 -8.97 15.61
CA GLY A 59 12.07 -9.95 15.29
C GLY A 59 13.47 -9.32 15.33
N PRO A 60 14.52 -10.13 15.49
CA PRO A 60 15.88 -9.63 15.50
C PRO A 60 16.25 -9.04 14.14
N GLU A 61 17.01 -7.95 14.13
CA GLU A 61 17.47 -7.32 12.88
C GLU A 61 18.31 -8.27 12.00
N SER A 62 19.00 -9.22 12.64
CA SER A 62 19.76 -10.28 11.97
C SER A 62 18.90 -11.31 11.26
N ASP A 63 17.62 -11.46 11.63
CA ASP A 63 16.72 -12.44 11.04
C ASP A 63 15.27 -11.91 10.93
N HIS A 64 15.01 -11.26 9.81
CA HIS A 64 13.69 -10.71 9.48
C HIS A 64 12.64 -11.80 9.24
N ALA A 65 13.03 -13.06 9.01
CA ALA A 65 12.10 -14.15 8.77
C ALA A 65 11.20 -14.42 9.98
N ILE A 66 11.71 -14.21 11.19
CA ILE A 66 10.93 -14.38 12.44
C ILE A 66 9.77 -13.38 12.49
N ALA A 67 10.04 -12.11 12.23
CA ALA A 67 9.02 -11.06 12.22
C ALA A 67 7.97 -11.31 11.13
N LEU A 68 8.43 -11.68 9.92
CA LEU A 68 7.57 -11.98 8.78
C LEU A 68 6.72 -13.23 8.98
N THR A 69 7.24 -14.28 9.62
CA THR A 69 6.48 -15.50 9.91
C THR A 69 5.32 -15.19 10.85
N LYS A 70 5.57 -14.45 11.95
CA LYS A 70 4.51 -13.99 12.86
C LYS A 70 3.48 -13.10 12.15
N ALA A 71 3.95 -12.21 11.27
CA ALA A 71 3.07 -11.38 10.46
C ALA A 71 2.15 -12.24 9.58
N LEU A 72 2.69 -13.22 8.86
CA LEU A 72 1.91 -14.13 8.01
C LEU A 72 0.91 -14.98 8.80
N GLU A 73 1.28 -15.48 9.98
CA GLU A 73 0.39 -16.23 10.87
C GLU A 73 -0.80 -15.40 11.37
N SER A 74 -0.67 -14.07 11.40
CA SER A 74 -1.75 -13.16 11.82
C SER A 74 -2.74 -12.79 10.71
N ILE A 75 -2.45 -13.16 9.46
CA ILE A 75 -3.23 -12.77 8.27
C ILE A 75 -4.28 -13.85 7.96
N GLN A 76 -5.48 -13.41 7.61
CA GLN A 76 -6.55 -14.32 7.18
C GLN A 76 -6.21 -14.93 5.80
N SER A 77 -6.58 -16.19 5.59
CA SER A 77 -6.16 -16.97 4.41
C SER A 77 -6.57 -16.40 3.06
N ASP A 78 -7.65 -15.60 3.01
CA ASP A 78 -8.20 -15.02 1.77
C ASP A 78 -7.83 -13.53 1.57
N SER A 79 -7.00 -12.96 2.45
CA SER A 79 -6.56 -11.57 2.35
C SER A 79 -5.56 -11.40 1.20
N ASN A 80 -5.71 -10.33 0.41
CA ASN A 80 -4.63 -9.90 -0.48
C ASN A 80 -3.46 -9.38 0.36
N ILE A 81 -2.25 -9.85 0.08
CA ILE A 81 -1.03 -9.46 0.78
C ILE A 81 -0.28 -8.45 -0.08
N VAL A 82 -0.07 -7.26 0.46
CA VAL A 82 0.74 -6.20 -0.13
C VAL A 82 2.00 -6.01 0.69
N ALA A 83 3.17 -6.03 0.05
CA ALA A 83 4.45 -5.86 0.72
C ALA A 83 5.13 -4.57 0.25
N VAL A 84 5.58 -3.76 1.20
CA VAL A 84 6.25 -2.48 0.93
C VAL A 84 7.65 -2.53 1.55
N GLY A 85 8.63 -2.18 0.72
CA GLY A 85 10.05 -2.13 1.06
C GLY A 85 10.81 -3.39 0.71
N ASP A 86 12.02 -3.18 0.22
CA ASP A 86 12.89 -4.20 -0.35
C ASP A 86 13.14 -5.39 0.59
N VAL A 87 13.45 -5.13 1.87
CA VAL A 87 13.71 -6.18 2.87
C VAL A 87 12.46 -7.01 3.14
N THR A 88 11.29 -6.37 3.23
CA THR A 88 10.00 -7.04 3.44
C THR A 88 9.69 -7.95 2.26
N VAL A 89 9.78 -7.43 1.03
CA VAL A 89 9.50 -8.18 -0.20
C VAL A 89 10.43 -9.37 -0.33
N PHE A 90 11.74 -9.15 -0.16
CA PHE A 90 12.72 -10.23 -0.25
C PHE A 90 12.52 -11.31 0.83
N GLY A 91 12.25 -10.89 2.07
CA GLY A 91 12.01 -11.82 3.17
C GLY A 91 10.78 -12.70 2.94
N LEU A 92 9.68 -12.13 2.42
CA LEU A 92 8.49 -12.89 2.06
C LEU A 92 8.78 -13.92 0.97
N LEU A 93 9.52 -13.52 -0.08
CA LEU A 93 9.93 -14.44 -1.14
C LEU A 93 10.81 -15.58 -0.62
N LYS A 94 11.69 -15.32 0.37
CA LYS A 94 12.48 -16.36 1.05
C LYS A 94 11.63 -17.34 1.84
N LEU A 95 10.51 -16.87 2.39
CA LEU A 95 9.49 -17.71 3.04
C LEU A 95 8.55 -18.40 2.04
N SER A 96 8.86 -18.36 0.73
CA SER A 96 8.00 -18.89 -0.35
C SER A 96 6.61 -18.24 -0.41
N CYS A 97 6.47 -17.04 0.14
CA CYS A 97 5.26 -16.22 0.06
C CYS A 97 5.49 -15.10 -0.96
N THR A 98 4.86 -15.19 -2.13
CA THR A 98 4.87 -14.09 -3.10
C THR A 98 3.72 -13.13 -2.79
N PRO A 99 3.98 -11.86 -2.44
CA PRO A 99 2.93 -10.85 -2.25
C PRO A 99 2.10 -10.68 -3.53
N ASP A 100 0.83 -10.34 -3.39
CA ASP A 100 -0.04 -10.02 -4.53
C ASP A 100 0.32 -8.67 -5.15
N ILE A 101 0.78 -7.72 -4.32
CA ILE A 101 1.43 -6.50 -4.76
C ILE A 101 2.71 -6.29 -3.95
N ALA A 102 3.83 -6.04 -4.63
CA ALA A 102 5.09 -5.70 -4.00
C ALA A 102 5.55 -4.32 -4.48
N LEU A 103 6.07 -3.50 -3.57
CA LEU A 103 6.69 -2.21 -3.87
C LEU A 103 8.11 -2.19 -3.33
N ILE A 104 9.05 -1.81 -4.18
CA ILE A 104 10.48 -1.71 -3.88
C ILE A 104 11.03 -0.41 -4.47
N ASP A 105 11.99 0.23 -3.82
CA ASP A 105 12.68 1.43 -4.34
C ASP A 105 14.17 1.17 -4.65
N GLY A 106 14.68 -0.01 -4.25
CA GLY A 106 16.09 -0.36 -4.41
C GLY A 106 17.02 0.22 -3.35
N MET A 107 16.45 0.88 -2.34
CA MET A 107 17.16 1.49 -1.24
C MET A 107 16.81 0.78 0.07
N THR A 108 17.75 0.77 1.02
CA THR A 108 17.44 0.44 2.41
C THR A 108 18.26 1.34 3.30
N LYS A 109 17.65 1.96 4.32
CA LYS A 109 18.33 2.89 5.25
C LYS A 109 19.06 4.04 4.55
N ARG A 110 18.53 4.54 3.43
CA ARG A 110 19.08 5.63 2.60
C ARG A 110 20.38 5.29 1.85
N ASP A 111 20.77 4.03 1.79
CA ASP A 111 21.87 3.52 0.96
C ASP A 111 21.34 2.48 -0.05
N ASN A 112 22.05 2.30 -1.18
CA ASN A 112 21.76 1.24 -2.14
C ASN A 112 21.68 -0.11 -1.43
N TRP A 113 20.56 -0.83 -1.54
CA TRP A 113 20.49 -2.18 -1.00
C TRP A 113 21.08 -3.16 -2.01
N PRO A 114 22.26 -3.77 -1.75
CA PRO A 114 22.90 -4.63 -2.75
C PRO A 114 22.04 -5.84 -3.10
N ASN A 115 21.16 -6.25 -2.18
CA ASN A 115 20.29 -7.40 -2.30
C ASN A 115 18.99 -7.12 -3.06
N THR A 116 18.68 -5.88 -3.45
CA THR A 116 17.51 -5.62 -4.33
C THR A 116 17.61 -6.43 -5.62
N LYS A 117 18.84 -6.60 -6.12
CA LYS A 117 19.12 -7.42 -7.31
C LYS A 117 18.80 -8.91 -7.10
N LEU A 118 18.65 -9.36 -5.85
CA LEU A 118 18.27 -10.73 -5.49
C LEU A 118 16.76 -10.92 -5.42
N ILE A 119 15.95 -9.86 -5.56
CA ILE A 119 14.50 -9.98 -5.68
C ILE A 119 14.20 -10.60 -7.05
N ASP A 120 13.75 -11.85 -7.04
CA ASP A 120 13.37 -12.59 -8.24
C ASP A 120 12.08 -12.03 -8.84
N ARG A 121 12.24 -11.14 -9.82
CA ARG A 121 11.13 -10.48 -10.52
C ARG A 121 10.27 -11.47 -11.31
N SER A 122 10.77 -12.65 -11.65
CA SER A 122 10.00 -13.68 -12.37
C SER A 122 8.87 -14.30 -11.55
N LYS A 123 8.83 -14.04 -10.24
CA LYS A 123 7.74 -14.43 -9.35
C LYS A 123 6.47 -13.59 -9.52
N PHE A 124 6.56 -12.48 -10.26
CA PHE A 124 5.44 -11.57 -10.49
C PHE A 124 5.02 -11.61 -11.96
N ASP A 125 3.70 -11.58 -12.19
CA ASP A 125 3.12 -11.60 -13.53
C ASP A 125 3.32 -10.24 -14.23
N ILE A 126 3.29 -9.16 -13.45
CA ILE A 126 3.40 -7.78 -13.93
C ILE A 126 4.54 -7.08 -13.19
N VAL A 127 5.46 -6.48 -13.94
CA VAL A 127 6.50 -5.60 -13.40
C VAL A 127 6.32 -4.21 -14.00
N SER A 128 6.14 -3.22 -13.15
CA SER A 128 5.91 -1.82 -13.52
C SER A 128 6.88 -0.90 -12.79
N ALA A 129 7.02 0.33 -13.27
CA ALA A 129 7.87 1.34 -12.64
C ALA A 129 7.12 2.65 -12.44
N ALA A 130 7.37 3.32 -11.33
CA ALA A 130 6.76 4.60 -10.99
C ALA A 130 7.78 5.56 -10.39
N ARG A 131 7.79 6.82 -10.81
CA ARG A 131 8.64 7.84 -10.19
C ARG A 131 7.91 8.48 -9.02
N ASN A 132 8.53 8.48 -7.84
CA ASN A 132 7.96 9.12 -6.67
C ASN A 132 9.05 9.76 -5.80
N PRO A 133 9.36 11.05 -6.00
CA PRO A 133 10.39 11.71 -5.19
C PRO A 133 10.06 11.69 -3.69
N ALA A 134 11.10 11.90 -2.88
CA ALA A 134 10.99 11.87 -1.42
C ALA A 134 9.87 12.77 -0.87
N GLY A 135 9.11 12.25 0.09
CA GLY A 135 8.00 12.97 0.72
C GLY A 135 6.86 13.36 -0.23
N LYS A 136 6.70 12.67 -1.37
CA LYS A 136 5.63 12.94 -2.34
C LYS A 136 4.75 11.72 -2.59
N LEU A 137 3.55 11.96 -3.13
CA LEU A 137 2.73 10.98 -3.83
C LEU A 137 2.40 11.53 -5.21
N THR A 138 3.09 11.03 -6.23
CA THR A 138 2.91 11.47 -7.61
C THR A 138 1.67 10.84 -8.26
N PRO A 139 1.10 11.49 -9.30
CA PRO A 139 0.08 10.87 -10.13
C PRO A 139 0.53 9.53 -10.74
N GLN A 140 1.81 9.41 -11.10
CA GLN A 140 2.37 8.18 -11.66
C GLN A 140 2.38 7.03 -10.65
N LEU A 141 2.80 7.27 -9.41
CA LEU A 141 2.72 6.26 -8.34
C LEU A 141 1.28 5.84 -8.11
N PHE A 142 0.36 6.80 -8.06
CA PHE A 142 -1.06 6.52 -7.88
C PHE A 142 -1.63 5.61 -8.97
N GLU A 143 -1.45 5.97 -10.25
CA GLU A 143 -1.98 5.17 -11.37
C GLU A 143 -1.32 3.78 -11.47
N THR A 144 -0.05 3.67 -11.09
CA THR A 144 0.65 2.38 -11.04
C THR A 144 0.10 1.48 -9.94
N CYS A 145 -0.10 2.03 -8.72
CA CYS A 145 -0.77 1.32 -7.63
C CYS A 145 -2.20 0.91 -8.01
N LYS A 146 -2.97 1.81 -8.63
CA LYS A 146 -4.34 1.54 -9.10
C LYS A 146 -4.37 0.40 -10.12
N SER A 147 -3.43 0.37 -11.05
CA SER A 147 -3.29 -0.71 -12.04
C SER A 147 -2.95 -2.05 -11.37
N ALA A 148 -2.06 -2.04 -10.37
CA ALA A 148 -1.73 -3.23 -9.58
C ALA A 148 -2.95 -3.75 -8.78
N VAL A 149 -3.71 -2.86 -8.11
CA VAL A 149 -4.94 -3.23 -7.41
C VAL A 149 -5.98 -3.81 -8.37
N ASN A 150 -6.16 -3.21 -9.55
CA ASN A 150 -7.09 -3.73 -10.55
C ASN A 150 -6.71 -5.15 -11.02
N SER A 151 -5.42 -5.46 -11.06
CA SER A 151 -4.88 -6.76 -11.46
C SER A 151 -5.22 -7.89 -10.46
N LEU A 152 -5.53 -7.55 -9.20
CA LEU A 152 -6.03 -8.51 -8.20
C LEU A 152 -7.33 -9.20 -8.65
N ASN A 153 -8.19 -8.51 -9.40
CA ASN A 153 -9.42 -9.10 -9.95
C ASN A 153 -9.15 -10.28 -10.90
N HIS A 154 -7.94 -10.32 -11.47
CA HIS A 154 -7.47 -11.38 -12.36
C HIS A 154 -6.49 -12.34 -11.67
N ARG A 155 -6.30 -12.22 -10.34
CA ARG A 155 -5.33 -12.98 -9.54
C ARG A 155 -3.89 -12.85 -10.04
N LEU A 156 -3.56 -11.70 -10.63
CA LEU A 156 -2.22 -11.40 -11.12
C LEU A 156 -1.40 -10.69 -10.04
N LYS A 157 -0.17 -11.14 -9.84
CA LYS A 157 0.76 -10.57 -8.87
C LYS A 157 1.61 -9.48 -9.52
N SER A 158 1.72 -8.34 -8.85
CA SER A 158 2.36 -7.16 -9.39
C SER A 158 3.58 -6.74 -8.57
N LEU A 159 4.68 -6.40 -9.24
CA LEU A 159 5.83 -5.72 -8.66
C LEU A 159 5.88 -4.29 -9.21
N ILE A 160 5.96 -3.31 -8.32
CA ILE A 160 6.16 -1.91 -8.63
C ILE A 160 7.56 -1.52 -8.18
N VAL A 161 8.40 -1.09 -9.11
CA VAL A 161 9.72 -0.54 -8.85
C VAL A 161 9.61 0.98 -8.80
N VAL A 162 9.83 1.55 -7.63
CA VAL A 162 9.70 2.98 -7.37
C VAL A 162 11.05 3.66 -7.58
N GLU A 163 11.09 4.64 -8.48
CA GLU A 163 12.23 5.55 -8.61
C GLU A 163 12.03 6.72 -7.62
N GLY A 164 12.60 6.61 -6.43
CA GLY A 164 12.47 7.58 -5.34
C GLY A 164 12.14 6.89 -4.02
N GLU A 165 11.07 7.28 -3.34
CA GLU A 165 10.63 6.69 -2.06
C GLU A 165 9.25 6.01 -2.21
N GLU A 166 9.10 4.82 -1.62
CA GLU A 166 7.85 4.07 -1.51
C GLU A 166 7.13 4.25 -0.16
N ASP A 167 7.76 4.92 0.82
CA ASP A 167 7.29 5.04 2.21
C ASP A 167 5.85 5.53 2.37
N LEU A 168 5.40 6.44 1.52
CA LEU A 168 4.03 6.99 1.56
C LEU A 168 3.02 6.15 0.77
N SER A 169 3.47 5.18 -0.03
CA SER A 169 2.60 4.32 -0.85
C SER A 169 1.52 3.56 -0.06
N PRO A 170 1.70 3.15 1.22
CA PRO A 170 0.63 2.53 2.01
C PRO A 170 -0.63 3.38 2.10
N ILE A 171 -0.51 4.73 2.12
CA ILE A 171 -1.66 5.65 2.15
C ILE A 171 -2.52 5.45 0.89
N VAL A 172 -1.87 5.42 -0.27
CA VAL A 172 -2.53 5.22 -1.57
C VAL A 172 -3.11 3.81 -1.67
N LEU A 173 -2.35 2.80 -1.25
CA LEU A 173 -2.76 1.41 -1.34
C LEU A 173 -3.97 1.13 -0.45
N HIS A 174 -3.99 1.59 0.81
CA HIS A 174 -5.18 1.43 1.66
C HIS A 174 -6.43 2.06 1.04
N LEU A 175 -6.31 3.22 0.39
CA LEU A 175 -7.43 3.85 -0.28
C LEU A 175 -7.96 3.03 -1.47
N LEU A 176 -7.08 2.35 -2.21
CA LEU A 176 -7.44 1.59 -3.41
C LEU A 176 -7.84 0.14 -3.13
N LEU A 177 -7.22 -0.51 -2.15
CA LEU A 177 -7.36 -1.95 -1.93
C LEU A 177 -8.77 -2.36 -1.50
N PRO A 178 -9.21 -3.58 -1.83
CA PRO A 178 -10.38 -4.19 -1.20
C PRO A 178 -10.25 -4.22 0.31
N VAL A 179 -11.39 -4.15 1.00
CA VAL A 179 -11.47 -4.39 2.45
C VAL A 179 -10.92 -5.79 2.76
N ASP A 180 -10.31 -5.95 3.93
CA ASP A 180 -9.63 -7.16 4.42
C ASP A 180 -8.28 -7.46 3.74
N SER A 181 -7.80 -6.60 2.83
CA SER A 181 -6.42 -6.69 2.33
C SER A 181 -5.42 -6.24 3.39
N VAL A 182 -4.21 -6.83 3.42
CA VAL A 182 -3.18 -6.53 4.43
C VAL A 182 -1.95 -5.94 3.78
N ILE A 183 -1.49 -4.81 4.30
CA ILE A 183 -0.19 -4.22 3.95
C ILE A 183 0.84 -4.62 5.01
N ILE A 184 1.98 -5.15 4.57
CA ILE A 184 3.15 -5.47 5.38
C ILE A 184 4.25 -4.49 4.99
N TYR A 185 4.82 -3.79 5.96
CA TYR A 185 5.94 -2.88 5.74
C TYR A 185 6.99 -2.97 6.86
N GLY A 186 8.23 -2.63 6.53
CA GLY A 186 9.34 -2.71 7.48
C GLY A 186 9.25 -1.65 8.57
N GLN A 187 9.65 -2.01 9.80
CA GLN A 187 9.88 -1.07 10.88
C GLN A 187 11.36 -1.14 11.28
N PRO A 188 12.18 -0.15 10.89
CA PRO A 188 13.62 -0.17 11.15
C PRO A 188 13.96 -0.46 12.61
N GLY A 189 14.84 -1.45 12.81
CA GLY A 189 15.34 -1.87 14.13
C GLY A 189 14.32 -2.58 15.02
N ARG A 190 13.09 -2.87 14.54
CA ARG A 190 12.04 -3.50 15.36
C ARG A 190 11.42 -4.74 14.71
N GLY A 191 11.26 -4.76 13.39
CA GLY A 191 10.64 -5.89 12.68
C GLY A 191 9.77 -5.42 11.52
N VAL A 192 8.55 -5.93 11.43
CA VAL A 192 7.58 -5.56 10.38
C VAL A 192 6.23 -5.19 10.99
N VAL A 193 5.49 -4.32 10.32
CA VAL A 193 4.13 -3.94 10.72
C VAL A 193 3.15 -4.49 9.71
N THR A 194 2.05 -5.08 10.20
CA THR A 194 0.89 -5.44 9.38
C THR A 194 -0.25 -4.46 9.64
N ARG A 195 -0.87 -3.95 8.59
CA ARG A 195 -2.10 -3.16 8.69
C ARG A 195 -3.19 -3.74 7.79
N VAL A 196 -4.31 -4.10 8.40
CA VAL A 196 -5.53 -4.50 7.68
C VAL A 196 -6.19 -3.27 7.08
N THR A 197 -6.64 -3.39 5.84
CA THR A 197 -7.45 -2.38 5.15
C THR A 197 -8.91 -2.56 5.56
N ASP A 198 -9.35 -1.81 6.56
CA ASP A 198 -10.76 -1.68 6.92
C ASP A 198 -11.31 -0.28 6.56
N LEU A 199 -12.61 -0.07 6.78
CA LEU A 199 -13.26 1.21 6.48
C LEU A 199 -12.68 2.36 7.32
N GLU A 200 -12.23 2.10 8.54
CA GLU A 200 -11.62 3.11 9.40
C GLU A 200 -10.24 3.53 8.85
N THR A 201 -9.41 2.56 8.48
CA THR A 201 -8.10 2.75 7.86
C THR A 201 -8.25 3.57 6.58
N LYS A 202 -9.22 3.24 5.72
CA LYS A 202 -9.51 4.02 4.52
C LYS A 202 -9.90 5.46 4.84
N LYS A 203 -10.74 5.69 5.86
CA LYS A 203 -11.11 7.05 6.31
C LYS A 203 -9.90 7.81 6.85
N ASN A 204 -9.03 7.15 7.60
CA ASN A 204 -7.80 7.75 8.14
C ASN A 204 -6.85 8.14 7.01
N CYS A 205 -6.59 7.23 6.05
CA CYS A 205 -5.79 7.52 4.87
C CYS A 205 -6.41 8.64 4.01
N ARG A 206 -7.75 8.71 3.93
CA ARG A 206 -8.46 9.80 3.24
C ARG A 206 -8.21 11.14 3.94
N SER A 207 -8.24 11.17 5.27
CA SER A 207 -7.91 12.37 6.05
C SER A 207 -6.47 12.79 5.84
N ILE A 208 -5.53 11.84 5.89
CA ILE A 208 -4.10 12.10 5.64
C ILE A 208 -3.92 12.71 4.25
N LEU A 209 -4.51 12.11 3.21
CA LEU A 209 -4.41 12.61 1.84
C LEU A 209 -4.95 14.05 1.67
N LYS A 210 -5.99 14.41 2.45
CA LYS A 210 -6.57 15.77 2.46
C LYS A 210 -5.69 16.79 3.19
N SER A 211 -4.93 16.37 4.21
CA SER A 211 -3.97 17.22 4.93
C SER A 211 -2.62 17.40 4.20
N MET A 212 -2.39 16.67 3.10
CA MET A 212 -1.22 16.87 2.23
C MET A 212 -1.39 18.12 1.35
N ALA A 213 -0.30 18.83 1.10
CA ALA A 213 -0.29 19.96 0.18
C ALA A 213 -0.39 19.46 -1.27
N ILE A 214 -0.90 20.31 -2.16
CA ILE A 214 -1.02 20.00 -3.60
C ILE A 214 -0.02 20.86 -4.36
N ASP A 215 0.85 20.19 -5.09
CA ASP A 215 1.73 20.81 -6.08
C ASP A 215 1.12 20.63 -7.47
N ASN A 216 0.71 21.75 -8.05
CA ASN A 216 0.11 21.83 -9.38
C ASN A 216 1.14 22.20 -10.46
N SER A 217 2.44 22.22 -10.11
CA SER A 217 3.50 22.54 -11.06
C SER A 217 3.78 21.44 -12.08
#